data_AF-A0A7L4NGN3-F1
#
_entry.id   AF-A0A7L4NGN3-F1
#
_cell.length_a   1.000
_cell.length_b   1.000
_cell.length_c   1.000
_cell.angle_alpha   90.00
_cell.angle_beta   90.00
_cell.angle_gamma   90.00
#
_symmetry.space_group_name_H-M   'P 1'
#
loop_
_entity.id
_entity.type
_entity.pdbx_description
1 polymer ?
#
loop_
_entity_poly.entity_id
_entity_poly.type
_entity_poly.pdbx_seq_one_letter_code
_entity_poly.pdbx_strand_id
1 'polypeptide(L)'
;MSVQSLLCERIAVAKELIKRAEALSKSQKRRIEGGAKLCGKLKAELNFLHKVEAGKVAIKESHLQSTNLTHLQAIVQSAENLEDVVSVLHVFAYEDRFGDKQTLVVDVVANGGHTWVKAIGRKAEALHNIWLGRGQYGDKSVIEQAEDFLQASRQQPVEYSNPHIIFAFYNSVSSPMAERLKEMGISVRGDVVAVNSLVEPSAENQHPSDSDSDEEGPELLHVTRVDRENLVASIAFPTQIRVNVCNRVNLDITTLITYVSALSYGGCHFIFKEKVLTEQAAQERRERVLPQLQEFMEGKELFACQSAVRDFQSILETLGGPGEKERAALLLGRVTVVPDQPSGRALGLVASSKINSRSLAIFGTGDALRAVTMTANSGFVRAAANQGVKFSVFVHQPRALTESKEAVATPLPKSCPPGTAL
;
A
#
# COMPACT_ATOMS: atom_id res chain seq x y z
N MET A 1 8.39 37.33 -15.59
CA MET A 1 7.73 36.58 -16.69
C MET A 1 6.38 37.21 -16.96
N SER A 2 5.88 37.23 -18.20
CA SER A 2 4.51 37.70 -18.45
C SER A 2 3.48 36.66 -17.99
N VAL A 3 2.28 37.10 -17.58
CA VAL A 3 1.17 36.23 -17.18
C VAL A 3 0.84 35.20 -18.26
N GLN A 4 0.91 35.62 -19.54
CA GLN A 4 0.70 34.75 -20.69
C GLN A 4 1.77 33.64 -20.79
N SER A 5 3.04 33.99 -20.58
CA SER A 5 4.14 33.00 -20.58
C SER A 5 3.96 31.95 -19.49
N LEU A 6 3.59 32.38 -18.27
CA LEU A 6 3.35 31.49 -17.15
C LEU A 6 2.15 30.55 -17.42
N LEU A 7 1.09 31.08 -18.02
CA LEU A 7 -0.08 30.27 -18.39
C LEU A 7 0.26 29.19 -19.42
N CYS A 8 0.99 29.54 -20.49
CA CYS A 8 1.43 28.57 -21.50
C CYS A 8 2.30 27.46 -20.88
N GLU A 9 3.22 27.82 -19.98
CA GLU A 9 4.04 26.87 -19.24
C GLU A 9 3.18 25.91 -18.41
N ARG A 10 2.23 26.43 -17.63
CA ARG A 10 1.31 25.60 -16.81
C ARG A 10 0.47 24.65 -17.67
N ILE A 11 -0.03 25.10 -18.82
CA ILE A 11 -0.76 24.25 -19.77
C ILE A 11 0.13 23.12 -20.31
N ALA A 12 1.38 23.43 -20.67
CA ALA A 12 2.33 22.43 -21.14
C ALA A 12 2.63 21.39 -20.06
N VAL A 13 2.89 21.82 -18.82
CA VAL A 13 3.09 20.94 -17.67
C VAL A 13 1.87 20.05 -17.43
N ALA A 14 0.65 20.61 -17.46
CA ALA A 14 -0.57 19.84 -17.26
C ALA A 14 -0.74 18.73 -18.32
N LYS A 15 -0.47 19.04 -19.60
CA LYS A 15 -0.53 18.06 -20.69
C LYS A 15 0.48 16.92 -20.49
N GLU A 16 1.71 17.26 -20.10
CA GLU A 16 2.76 16.26 -19.85
C GLU A 16 2.41 15.36 -18.65
N LEU A 17 1.89 15.93 -17.56
CA LEU A 17 1.46 15.16 -16.39
C LEU A 17 0.32 14.19 -16.71
N ILE A 18 -0.63 14.57 -17.58
CA ILE A 18 -1.70 13.66 -18.04
C ILE A 18 -1.09 12.45 -18.76
N LYS A 19 -0.17 12.70 -19.69
CA LYS A 19 0.50 11.63 -20.45
C LYS A 19 1.23 10.67 -19.51
N ARG A 20 1.96 11.20 -18.53
CA ARG A 20 2.67 10.42 -17.51
C ARG A 20 1.73 9.62 -16.61
N ALA A 21 0.65 10.22 -16.12
CA ALA A 21 -0.36 9.52 -15.32
C ALA A 21 -1.06 8.39 -16.08
N GLU A 22 -1.34 8.58 -17.37
CA GLU A 22 -1.89 7.55 -18.24
C GLU A 22 -0.88 6.42 -18.52
N ALA A 23 0.41 6.73 -18.64
CA ALA A 23 1.48 5.75 -18.80
C ALA A 23 1.70 4.91 -17.52
N LEU A 24 1.64 5.52 -16.34
CA LEU A 24 1.66 4.81 -15.05
C LEU A 24 0.58 3.73 -14.97
N SER A 25 -0.62 4.04 -15.45
CA SER A 25 -1.75 3.10 -15.43
C SER A 25 -1.59 1.92 -16.40
N LYS A 26 -0.74 2.05 -17.43
CA LYS A 26 -0.52 1.03 -18.48
C LYS A 26 0.72 0.17 -18.25
N SER A 27 1.74 0.72 -17.58
CA SER A 27 3.05 0.08 -17.41
C SER A 27 3.08 -0.99 -16.30
N GLN A 28 2.13 -0.96 -15.38
CA GLN A 28 2.06 -1.89 -14.26
C GLN A 28 1.29 -3.16 -14.60
N LYS A 29 1.77 -4.32 -14.13
CA LYS A 29 1.09 -5.64 -14.29
C LYS A 29 -0.32 -5.64 -13.69
N ARG A 30 -0.57 -4.78 -12.69
CA ARG A 30 -1.87 -4.60 -12.04
C ARG A 30 -2.38 -3.18 -12.27
N ARG A 31 -3.69 -3.03 -12.44
CA ARG A 31 -4.34 -1.73 -12.57
C ARG A 31 -4.21 -0.95 -11.25
N ILE A 32 -3.62 0.25 -11.31
CA ILE A 32 -3.52 1.15 -10.16
C ILE A 32 -4.90 1.71 -9.80
N GLU A 33 -5.36 1.45 -8.58
CA GLU A 33 -6.61 2.02 -8.08
C GLU A 33 -6.49 3.55 -7.96
N GLY A 34 -7.53 4.29 -8.37
CA GLY A 34 -7.50 5.76 -8.33
C GLY A 34 -6.73 6.41 -9.48
N GLY A 35 -6.08 5.66 -10.38
CA GLY A 35 -5.41 6.23 -11.56
C GLY A 35 -6.34 7.09 -12.43
N ALA A 36 -7.57 6.62 -12.67
CA ALA A 36 -8.59 7.39 -13.40
C ALA A 36 -8.99 8.68 -12.65
N LYS A 37 -9.02 8.66 -11.31
CA LYS A 37 -9.32 9.83 -10.47
C LYS A 37 -8.20 10.87 -10.58
N LEU A 38 -6.93 10.45 -10.57
CA LEU A 38 -5.78 11.32 -10.79
C LEU A 38 -5.82 11.97 -12.18
N CYS A 39 -6.04 11.17 -13.24
CA CYS A 39 -6.21 11.69 -14.60
C CYS A 39 -7.38 12.67 -14.71
N GLY A 40 -8.51 12.38 -14.05
CA GLY A 40 -9.66 13.28 -14.00
C GLY A 40 -9.34 14.63 -13.37
N LYS A 41 -8.61 14.65 -12.24
CA LYS A 41 -8.15 15.89 -11.59
C LYS A 41 -7.20 16.69 -12.49
N LEU A 42 -6.24 16.04 -13.15
CA LEU A 42 -5.32 16.70 -14.08
C LEU A 42 -6.04 17.30 -15.30
N LYS A 43 -7.02 16.57 -15.86
CA LYS A 43 -7.85 17.07 -16.98
C LYS A 43 -8.73 18.25 -16.55
N ALA A 44 -9.27 18.23 -15.34
CA ALA A 44 -10.04 19.35 -14.80
C ALA A 44 -9.17 20.61 -14.64
N GLU A 45 -7.93 20.46 -14.16
CA GLU A 45 -6.97 21.56 -14.04
C GLU A 45 -6.58 22.13 -15.41
N LEU A 46 -6.30 21.26 -16.40
CA LEU A 46 -6.04 21.68 -17.78
C LEU A 46 -7.22 22.46 -18.38
N ASN A 47 -8.45 21.98 -18.16
CA ASN A 47 -9.66 22.66 -18.62
C ASN A 47 -9.83 24.03 -17.96
N PHE A 48 -9.50 24.16 -16.68
CA PHE A 48 -9.48 25.45 -15.99
C PHE A 48 -8.47 26.41 -16.64
N LEU A 49 -7.25 25.96 -16.89
CA LEU A 49 -6.21 26.78 -17.55
C LEU A 49 -6.62 27.22 -18.96
N HIS A 50 -7.26 26.35 -19.74
CA HIS A 50 -7.80 26.74 -21.06
C HIS A 50 -8.94 27.75 -20.97
N LYS A 51 -9.77 27.72 -19.92
CA LYS A 51 -10.80 28.76 -19.71
C LYS A 51 -10.17 30.11 -19.38
N VAL A 52 -9.07 30.12 -18.64
CA VAL A 52 -8.28 31.33 -18.36
C VAL A 52 -7.65 31.86 -19.64
N GLU A 53 -7.03 30.99 -20.45
CA GLU A 53 -6.41 31.33 -21.73
C GLU A 53 -7.42 31.94 -22.72
N ALA A 54 -8.65 31.42 -22.73
CA ALA A 54 -9.74 31.93 -23.55
C ALA A 54 -10.40 33.21 -22.98
N GLY A 55 -9.87 33.79 -21.88
CA GLY A 55 -10.42 34.98 -21.24
C GLY A 55 -11.77 34.78 -20.54
N LYS A 56 -12.23 33.53 -20.39
CA LYS A 56 -13.53 33.19 -19.76
C LYS A 56 -13.50 33.27 -18.23
N VAL A 57 -12.30 33.30 -17.64
CA VAL A 57 -12.07 33.42 -16.20
C VAL A 57 -10.96 34.43 -15.97
N ALA A 58 -11.30 35.54 -15.31
CA ALA A 58 -10.31 36.52 -14.88
C ALA A 58 -9.60 36.01 -13.60
N ILE A 59 -8.27 35.95 -13.62
CA ILE A 59 -7.49 35.53 -12.46
C ILE A 59 -6.30 36.44 -12.23
N LYS A 60 -5.89 36.54 -10.96
CA LYS A 60 -4.64 37.18 -10.56
C LYS A 60 -3.46 36.26 -10.88
N GLU A 61 -2.28 36.84 -11.14
CA GLU A 61 -1.05 36.07 -11.38
C GLU A 61 -0.73 35.11 -10.22
N SER A 62 -1.01 35.51 -8.97
CA SER A 62 -0.84 34.66 -7.79
C SER A 62 -1.62 33.35 -7.88
N HIS A 63 -2.80 33.34 -8.51
CA HIS A 63 -3.60 32.13 -8.70
C HIS A 63 -2.97 31.15 -9.70
N LEU A 64 -2.21 31.64 -10.70
CA LEU A 64 -1.44 30.80 -11.62
C LEU A 64 -0.17 30.22 -10.98
N GLN A 65 0.39 30.93 -10.01
CA GLN A 65 1.52 30.45 -9.23
C GLN A 65 1.09 29.36 -8.22
N SER A 66 -0.16 29.41 -7.74
CA SER A 66 -0.74 28.47 -6.76
C SER A 66 -1.72 27.47 -7.38
N THR A 67 -1.43 26.96 -8.58
CA THR A 67 -2.26 25.93 -9.23
C THR A 67 -2.17 24.59 -8.51
N ASN A 68 -3.23 23.78 -8.62
CA ASN A 68 -3.22 22.42 -8.06
C ASN A 68 -2.21 21.51 -8.76
N LEU A 69 -1.70 21.93 -9.93
CA LEU A 69 -0.65 21.24 -10.67
C LEU A 69 0.57 20.92 -9.82
N THR A 70 0.95 21.78 -8.88
CA THR A 70 2.12 21.53 -8.02
C THR A 70 1.96 20.26 -7.17
N HIS A 71 0.79 20.06 -6.58
CA HIS A 71 0.48 18.86 -5.82
C HIS A 71 0.20 17.65 -6.73
N LEU A 72 -0.50 17.83 -7.85
CA LEU A 72 -0.74 16.73 -8.80
C LEU A 72 0.57 16.21 -9.43
N GLN A 73 1.51 17.12 -9.72
CA GLN A 73 2.86 16.78 -10.14
C GLN A 73 3.60 15.97 -9.07
N ALA A 74 3.52 16.41 -7.81
CA ALA A 74 4.12 15.71 -6.68
C ALA A 74 3.59 14.27 -6.54
N ILE A 75 2.30 14.04 -6.79
CA ILE A 75 1.70 12.68 -6.78
C ILE A 75 2.27 11.83 -7.91
N VAL A 76 2.27 12.34 -9.15
CA VAL A 76 2.79 11.62 -10.33
C VAL A 76 4.27 11.27 -10.14
N GLN A 77 5.08 12.24 -9.73
CA GLN A 77 6.50 12.02 -9.46
C GLN A 77 6.72 11.01 -8.33
N SER A 78 5.91 11.04 -7.26
CA SER A 78 6.05 10.06 -6.18
C SER A 78 5.74 8.64 -6.66
N ALA A 79 4.68 8.47 -7.45
CA ALA A 79 4.28 7.17 -7.99
C ALA A 79 5.30 6.59 -8.99
N GLU A 80 5.98 7.43 -9.78
CA GLU A 80 7.01 6.98 -10.73
C GLU A 80 8.32 6.52 -10.06
N ASN A 81 8.60 6.98 -8.84
CA ASN A 81 9.82 6.67 -8.12
C ASN A 81 9.66 5.47 -7.16
N LEU A 82 8.54 4.76 -7.22
CA LEU A 82 8.21 3.67 -6.31
C LEU A 82 7.80 2.42 -7.09
N GLU A 83 8.10 1.26 -6.51
CA GLU A 83 7.73 -0.04 -7.05
C GLU A 83 6.37 -0.50 -6.51
N ASP A 84 5.72 -1.41 -7.26
CA ASP A 84 4.45 -2.04 -6.88
C ASP A 84 3.39 -1.05 -6.36
N VAL A 85 3.18 0.04 -7.11
CA VAL A 85 2.14 1.03 -6.80
C VAL A 85 0.77 0.38 -6.89
N VAL A 86 0.08 0.32 -5.76
CA VAL A 86 -1.25 -0.31 -5.63
C VAL A 86 -2.35 0.70 -5.91
N SER A 87 -2.22 1.91 -5.36
CA SER A 87 -3.24 2.94 -5.50
C SER A 87 -2.67 4.35 -5.39
N VAL A 88 -3.43 5.31 -5.93
CA VAL A 88 -3.18 6.75 -5.79
C VAL A 88 -4.45 7.46 -5.34
N LEU A 89 -4.32 8.51 -4.54
CA LEU A 89 -5.45 9.27 -3.98
C LEU A 89 -6.46 8.37 -3.23
N HIS A 90 -5.95 7.37 -2.54
CA HIS A 90 -6.74 6.36 -1.83
C HIS A 90 -7.23 6.91 -0.49
N VAL A 91 -8.45 6.56 -0.11
CA VAL A 91 -9.09 7.06 1.11
C VAL A 91 -9.15 5.93 2.13
N PHE A 92 -8.46 6.11 3.25
CA PHE A 92 -8.55 5.22 4.40
C PHE A 92 -9.50 5.81 5.43
N ALA A 93 -10.33 4.96 6.04
CA ALA A 93 -11.09 5.30 7.23
C ALA A 93 -10.30 4.89 8.47
N TYR A 94 -10.37 5.70 9.52
CA TYR A 94 -9.74 5.41 10.81
C TYR A 94 -10.53 6.09 11.94
N GLU A 95 -10.40 5.58 13.15
CA GLU A 95 -10.94 6.23 14.35
C GLU A 95 -9.86 7.12 14.97
N ASP A 96 -10.20 8.39 15.24
CA ASP A 96 -9.30 9.31 15.91
C ASP A 96 -9.18 9.02 17.42
N ARG A 97 -8.43 9.86 18.14
CA ARG A 97 -8.15 9.67 19.57
C ARG A 97 -9.41 9.73 20.45
N PHE A 98 -10.50 10.31 19.93
CA PHE A 98 -11.79 10.42 20.61
C PHE A 98 -12.75 9.30 20.20
N GLY A 99 -12.34 8.41 19.28
CA GLY A 99 -13.18 7.35 18.74
C GLY A 99 -14.08 7.79 17.59
N ASP A 100 -13.91 9.02 17.10
CA ASP A 100 -14.71 9.53 15.99
C ASP A 100 -14.17 9.01 14.66
N LYS A 101 -15.08 8.68 13.74
CA LYS A 101 -14.73 8.17 12.42
C LYS A 101 -14.20 9.30 11.55
N GLN A 102 -12.94 9.20 11.18
CA GLN A 102 -12.24 10.09 10.28
C GLN A 102 -11.89 9.42 8.95
N THR A 103 -11.52 10.24 7.97
CA THR A 103 -10.97 9.78 6.70
C THR A 103 -9.64 10.45 6.42
N LEU A 104 -8.71 9.70 5.83
CA LEU A 104 -7.38 10.14 5.46
C LEU A 104 -7.13 9.82 4.00
N VAL A 105 -6.72 10.82 3.22
CA VAL A 105 -6.29 10.60 1.84
C VAL A 105 -4.79 10.37 1.81
N VAL A 106 -4.39 9.17 1.38
CA VAL A 106 -3.01 8.82 1.08
C VAL A 106 -2.77 9.02 -0.42
N ASP A 107 -1.75 9.80 -0.76
CA ASP A 107 -1.52 10.25 -2.13
C ASP A 107 -1.01 9.12 -3.02
N VAL A 108 -0.09 8.30 -2.51
CA VAL A 108 0.42 7.09 -3.18
C VAL A 108 0.54 5.96 -2.17
N VAL A 109 0.04 4.78 -2.52
CA VAL A 109 0.23 3.53 -1.79
C VAL A 109 1.06 2.60 -2.67
N ALA A 110 2.24 2.22 -2.18
CA ALA A 110 3.25 1.47 -2.93
C ALA A 110 3.76 0.24 -2.16
N ASN A 111 4.67 -0.52 -2.77
CA ASN A 111 5.29 -1.71 -2.19
C ASN A 111 4.24 -2.71 -1.67
N GLY A 112 3.22 -2.99 -2.49
CA GLY A 112 2.14 -3.92 -2.13
C GLY A 112 1.22 -3.44 -1.01
N GLY A 113 1.26 -2.15 -0.65
CA GLY A 113 0.43 -1.57 0.42
C GLY A 113 1.23 -1.11 1.64
N HIS A 114 2.49 -1.55 1.75
CA HIS A 114 3.31 -1.33 2.92
C HIS A 114 4.01 0.03 2.95
N THR A 115 3.82 0.87 1.94
CA THR A 115 4.35 2.23 1.94
C THR A 115 3.26 3.22 1.58
N TRP A 116 3.07 4.22 2.44
CA TRP A 116 2.13 5.31 2.25
C TRP A 116 2.91 6.60 2.06
N VAL A 117 2.59 7.35 1.00
CA VAL A 117 3.24 8.62 0.70
C VAL A 117 2.23 9.76 0.82
N LYS A 118 2.66 10.81 1.52
CA LYS A 118 2.04 12.14 1.51
C LYS A 118 2.86 13.05 0.60
N ALA A 119 2.29 13.48 -0.52
CA ALA A 119 2.94 14.33 -1.51
C ALA A 119 2.68 15.81 -1.21
N ILE A 120 3.73 16.54 -0.82
CA ILE A 120 3.63 17.91 -0.31
C ILE A 120 4.23 18.88 -1.33
N GLY A 121 3.34 19.62 -2.00
CA GLY A 121 3.69 20.68 -2.95
C GLY A 121 3.72 22.09 -2.36
N ARG A 122 3.45 22.27 -1.06
CA ARG A 122 3.50 23.60 -0.41
C ARG A 122 4.94 24.03 -0.15
N LYS A 123 5.19 25.34 -0.17
CA LYS A 123 6.52 25.93 0.12
C LYS A 123 6.92 25.70 1.58
N ALA A 124 8.19 25.36 1.83
CA ALA A 124 8.75 25.12 3.17
C ALA A 124 8.40 26.22 4.20
N GLU A 125 8.52 27.48 3.81
CA GLU A 125 8.25 28.64 4.67
C GLU A 125 6.79 28.72 5.15
N ALA A 126 5.84 28.48 4.25
CA ALA A 126 4.42 28.46 4.61
C ALA A 126 4.11 27.30 5.58
N LEU A 127 4.75 26.15 5.35
CA LEU A 127 4.60 24.98 6.23
C LEU A 127 5.21 25.22 7.62
N HIS A 128 6.38 25.87 7.67
CA HIS A 128 7.08 26.20 8.91
C HIS A 128 6.28 27.22 9.74
N ASN A 129 5.75 28.26 9.11
CA ASN A 129 4.92 29.27 9.79
C ASN A 129 3.66 28.66 10.40
N ILE A 130 2.98 27.76 9.67
CA ILE A 130 1.80 27.04 10.21
C ILE A 130 2.20 26.22 11.43
N TRP A 131 3.34 25.52 11.37
CA TRP A 131 3.81 24.72 12.50
C TRP A 131 4.15 25.56 13.74
N LEU A 132 4.63 26.79 13.56
CA LEU A 132 4.85 27.75 14.64
C LEU A 132 3.58 28.45 15.15
N GLY A 133 2.39 28.02 14.71
CA GLY A 133 1.11 28.63 15.09
C GLY A 133 0.81 29.95 14.37
N ARG A 134 1.61 30.34 13.37
CA ARG A 134 1.41 31.54 12.53
C ARG A 134 0.57 31.26 11.28
N GLY A 135 -0.23 30.18 11.33
CA GLY A 135 -1.15 29.79 10.27
C GLY A 135 -2.50 30.51 10.35
N GLN A 136 -3.40 30.20 9.42
CA GLN A 136 -4.79 30.66 9.49
C GLN A 136 -5.60 29.73 10.40
N TYR A 137 -6.74 30.22 10.91
CA TYR A 137 -7.67 29.39 11.66
C TYR A 137 -8.07 28.16 10.83
N GLY A 138 -7.90 26.96 11.40
CA GLY A 138 -8.17 25.68 10.73
C GLY A 138 -7.01 25.12 9.89
N ASP A 139 -5.89 25.82 9.76
CA ASP A 139 -4.69 25.24 9.15
C ASP A 139 -4.14 24.10 10.02
N LYS A 140 -4.06 22.90 9.43
CA LYS A 140 -3.42 21.75 10.06
C LYS A 140 -1.95 21.69 9.68
N SER A 141 -1.07 21.69 10.68
CA SER A 141 0.37 21.58 10.49
C SER A 141 0.76 20.23 9.89
N VAL A 142 1.97 20.16 9.33
CA VAL A 142 2.52 18.92 8.79
C VAL A 142 2.71 17.87 9.89
N ILE A 143 3.04 18.31 11.11
CA ILE A 143 3.23 17.43 12.27
C ILE A 143 1.90 16.82 12.70
N GLU A 144 0.82 17.60 12.76
CA GLU A 144 -0.50 17.05 13.08
C GLU A 144 -1.02 16.12 11.95
N GLN A 145 -0.74 16.43 10.69
CA GLN A 145 -1.03 15.49 9.59
C GLN A 145 -0.24 14.18 9.72
N ALA A 146 1.01 14.26 10.18
CA ALA A 146 1.84 13.09 10.45
C ALA A 146 1.25 12.20 11.55
N GLU A 147 0.66 12.79 12.59
CA GLU A 147 -0.05 12.04 13.63
C GLU A 147 -1.27 11.29 13.07
N ASP A 148 -2.08 11.93 12.23
CA ASP A 148 -3.22 11.25 11.57
C ASP A 148 -2.75 10.05 10.75
N PHE A 149 -1.66 10.21 9.98
CA PHE A 149 -1.08 9.14 9.18
C PHE A 149 -0.63 7.96 10.04
N LEU A 150 0.05 8.23 11.17
CA LEU A 150 0.49 7.20 12.10
C LEU A 150 -0.69 6.50 12.78
N GLN A 151 -1.75 7.24 13.12
CA GLN A 151 -2.95 6.68 13.72
C GLN A 151 -3.72 5.79 12.72
N ALA A 152 -3.89 6.27 11.50
CA ALA A 152 -4.55 5.52 10.43
C ALA A 152 -3.76 4.27 10.05
N SER A 153 -2.43 4.34 9.96
CA SER A 153 -1.61 3.20 9.52
C SER A 153 -1.64 2.04 10.53
N ARG A 154 -1.76 2.31 11.83
CA ARG A 154 -1.93 1.30 12.89
C ARG A 154 -3.25 0.53 12.78
N GLN A 155 -4.28 1.14 12.20
CA GLN A 155 -5.61 0.53 12.00
C GLN A 155 -5.74 -0.16 10.65
N GLN A 156 -4.77 0.04 9.75
CA GLN A 156 -4.75 -0.52 8.39
C GLN A 156 -3.47 -1.35 8.17
N PRO A 157 -3.18 -2.37 9.00
CA PRO A 157 -1.99 -3.19 8.81
C PRO A 157 -2.10 -3.98 7.51
N VAL A 158 -0.97 -4.07 6.79
CA VAL A 158 -0.80 -4.93 5.62
C VAL A 158 0.07 -6.09 6.06
N GLU A 159 -0.43 -7.31 5.90
CA GLU A 159 0.26 -8.53 6.35
C GLU A 159 0.73 -8.43 7.81
N TYR A 160 -0.10 -7.86 8.68
CA TYR A 160 0.20 -7.64 10.11
C TYR A 160 1.31 -6.63 10.41
N SER A 161 1.80 -5.90 9.40
CA SER A 161 2.76 -4.82 9.53
C SER A 161 2.10 -3.47 9.25
N ASN A 162 2.44 -2.46 10.06
CA ASN A 162 1.97 -1.10 9.80
C ASN A 162 2.69 -0.55 8.55
N PRO A 163 1.97 0.09 7.62
CA PRO A 163 2.60 0.74 6.48
C PRO A 163 3.64 1.78 6.91
N HIS A 164 4.80 1.76 6.25
CA HIS A 164 5.82 2.78 6.39
C HIS A 164 5.36 4.09 5.76
N ILE A 165 5.52 5.21 6.46
CA ILE A 165 5.01 6.51 6.01
C ILE A 165 6.16 7.37 5.52
N ILE A 166 5.98 7.95 4.32
CA ILE A 166 6.92 8.88 3.70
C ILE A 166 6.22 10.22 3.45
N PHE A 167 6.79 11.30 3.95
CA PHE A 167 6.37 12.66 3.60
C PHE A 167 7.34 13.19 2.53
N ALA A 168 6.82 13.33 1.31
CA ALA A 168 7.58 13.71 0.12
C ALA A 168 7.38 15.18 -0.21
N PHE A 169 8.37 16.01 0.11
CA PHE A 169 8.39 17.43 -0.15
C PHE A 169 8.97 17.72 -1.53
N TYR A 170 8.28 18.57 -2.28
CA TYR A 170 8.68 19.00 -3.64
C TYR A 170 9.05 20.49 -3.72
N ASN A 171 8.83 21.24 -2.63
CA ASN A 171 9.20 22.65 -2.49
C ASN A 171 9.93 22.88 -1.15
N SER A 172 10.85 21.95 -0.86
CA SER A 172 11.70 21.86 0.33
C SER A 172 10.93 21.71 1.66
N VAL A 173 11.69 21.43 2.72
CA VAL A 173 11.21 21.36 4.11
C VAL A 173 12.27 21.95 5.04
N SER A 174 11.87 22.68 6.07
CA SER A 174 12.84 23.21 7.05
C SER A 174 13.49 22.07 7.86
N SER A 175 14.78 22.16 8.18
CA SER A 175 15.51 21.14 8.95
C SER A 175 14.82 20.77 10.27
N PRO A 176 14.34 21.71 11.11
CA PRO A 176 13.66 21.36 12.36
C PRO A 176 12.37 20.54 12.13
N MET A 177 11.62 20.82 11.06
CA MET A 177 10.46 20.01 10.69
C MET A 177 10.85 18.61 10.20
N ALA A 178 11.91 18.52 9.40
CA ALA A 178 12.38 17.25 8.88
C ALA A 178 12.90 16.34 10.00
N GLU A 179 13.62 16.90 10.96
CA GLU A 179 14.06 16.22 12.18
C GLU A 179 12.87 15.76 13.01
N ARG A 180 11.89 16.65 13.25
CA ARG A 180 10.69 16.29 14.01
C ARG A 180 9.91 15.13 13.38
N LEU A 181 9.75 15.11 12.06
CA LEU A 181 9.10 14.00 11.35
C LEU A 181 9.87 12.69 11.51
N LYS A 182 11.21 12.73 11.44
CA LYS A 182 12.06 11.55 11.64
C LYS A 182 11.94 11.01 13.07
N GLU A 183 11.91 11.88 14.09
CA GLU A 183 11.68 11.47 15.49
C GLU A 183 10.34 10.75 15.67
N MET A 184 9.31 11.12 14.90
CA MET A 184 8.00 10.47 14.91
C MET A 184 8.00 9.12 14.16
N GLY A 185 9.11 8.73 13.52
CA GLY A 185 9.22 7.52 12.70
C GLY A 185 8.72 7.71 11.25
N ILE A 186 8.62 8.95 10.77
CA ILE A 186 8.23 9.25 9.38
C ILE A 186 9.48 9.54 8.55
N SER A 187 9.59 8.88 7.41
CA SER A 187 10.64 9.16 6.44
C SER A 187 10.34 10.45 5.69
N VAL A 188 11.38 11.27 5.52
CA VAL A 188 11.30 12.53 4.78
C VAL A 188 12.02 12.38 3.45
N ARG A 189 11.35 12.74 2.36
CA ARG A 189 11.95 12.86 1.01
C ARG A 189 11.89 14.31 0.57
N GLY A 190 12.93 14.82 -0.06
CA GLY A 190 13.02 16.17 -0.61
C GLY A 190 14.21 16.96 -0.07
N ASP A 191 14.28 18.22 -0.46
CA ASP A 191 15.35 19.14 -0.06
C ASP A 191 15.09 19.72 1.33
N VAL A 192 16.04 19.54 2.23
CA VAL A 192 16.01 20.06 3.60
C VAL A 192 16.79 21.37 3.64
N VAL A 193 16.16 22.44 4.10
CA VAL A 193 16.71 23.80 4.11
C VAL A 193 16.86 24.34 5.54
N ALA A 194 17.84 25.22 5.75
CA ALA A 194 18.14 25.77 7.08
C ALA A 194 17.06 26.76 7.56
N VAL A 195 17.07 27.04 8.86
CA VAL A 195 16.24 28.07 9.47
C VAL A 195 17.15 29.02 10.24
N ASN A 196 17.04 30.31 9.95
CA ASN A 196 17.82 31.35 10.62
C ASN A 196 16.94 32.00 11.70
N SER A 197 17.51 32.24 12.88
CA SER A 197 16.86 33.01 13.95
C SER A 197 17.20 34.48 13.79
N LEU A 198 16.19 35.30 13.55
CA LEU A 198 16.31 36.76 13.54
C LEU A 198 15.69 37.32 14.82
N VAL A 199 16.24 38.42 15.30
CA VAL A 199 15.67 39.20 16.40
C VAL A 199 15.04 40.43 15.77
N GLU A 200 13.72 40.53 15.80
CA GLU A 200 13.00 41.73 15.33
C GLU A 200 12.44 42.50 16.54
N PRO A 201 12.52 43.85 16.53
CA PRO A 201 11.86 44.67 17.53
C PRO A 201 10.34 44.53 17.38
N SER A 202 9.62 44.29 18.49
CA SER A 202 8.16 44.23 18.52
C SER A 202 7.56 45.55 18.02
N ALA A 203 6.65 45.47 17.06
CA ALA A 203 5.97 46.62 16.46
C ALA A 203 4.60 46.92 17.10
N GLU A 204 4.36 46.42 18.32
CA GLU A 204 3.11 46.66 19.05
C GLU A 204 3.40 47.43 20.34
N ASN A 205 3.48 48.76 20.22
CA ASN A 205 3.14 49.70 21.29
C ASN A 205 2.88 51.08 20.65
N GLN A 206 1.73 51.20 19.97
CA GLN A 206 1.12 52.50 19.65
C GLN A 206 -0.35 52.49 20.11
N HIS A 207 -0.57 52.28 21.40
CA HIS A 207 -1.77 52.74 22.08
C HIS A 207 -1.36 53.63 23.25
N PRO A 208 -1.72 54.93 23.27
CA PRO A 208 -1.49 55.77 24.42
C PRO A 208 -2.58 55.48 25.45
N SER A 209 -2.26 54.72 26.50
CA SER A 209 -3.04 54.73 27.74
C SER A 209 -2.18 55.33 28.84
N ASP A 210 -2.59 56.50 29.32
CA ASP A 210 -2.07 57.15 30.52
C ASP A 210 -2.35 56.27 31.75
N SER A 211 -1.32 55.62 32.30
CA SER A 211 -1.16 55.42 33.75
C SER A 211 0.19 54.77 34.08
N ASP A 212 0.80 55.28 35.14
CA ASP A 212 2.16 55.03 35.65
C ASP A 212 2.56 53.57 35.91
N SER A 213 3.89 53.37 35.88
CA SER A 213 4.74 52.31 36.48
C SER A 213 4.70 50.88 35.93
N ASP A 214 5.64 50.54 35.04
CA ASP A 214 6.81 49.68 35.29
C ASP A 214 7.64 49.55 34.00
N GLU A 215 8.97 49.72 34.06
CA GLU A 215 9.86 49.58 32.88
C GLU A 215 9.99 48.11 32.46
N GLU A 216 9.07 47.62 31.62
CA GLU A 216 9.31 46.44 30.81
C GLU A 216 10.09 46.84 29.55
N GLY A 217 11.34 46.38 29.44
CA GLY A 217 12.16 46.56 28.24
C GLY A 217 11.48 45.96 27.00
N PRO A 218 11.84 46.40 25.77
CA PRO A 218 11.16 45.98 24.56
C PRO A 218 11.18 44.45 24.42
N GLU A 219 10.00 43.83 24.37
CA GLU A 219 9.86 42.39 24.08
C GLU A 219 10.45 42.11 22.70
N LEU A 220 11.62 41.47 22.64
CA LEU A 220 12.26 41.07 21.39
C LEU A 220 11.54 39.83 20.85
N LEU A 221 10.88 39.96 19.69
CA LEU A 221 10.25 38.81 19.04
C LEU A 221 11.33 38.04 18.26
N HIS A 222 11.60 36.82 18.71
CA HIS A 222 12.39 35.87 17.93
C HIS A 222 11.58 35.40 16.71
N VAL A 223 11.96 35.87 15.52
CA VAL A 223 11.37 35.48 14.25
C VAL A 223 12.30 34.50 13.54
N THR A 224 11.89 33.24 13.44
CA THR A 224 12.58 32.26 12.60
C THR A 224 12.19 32.43 11.13
N ARG A 225 13.17 32.39 10.23
CA ARG A 225 12.97 32.49 8.78
C ARG A 225 13.63 31.32 8.05
N VAL A 226 12.88 30.68 7.15
CA VAL A 226 13.40 29.60 6.31
C VAL A 226 14.35 30.14 5.26
N ASP A 227 15.58 29.65 5.26
CA ASP A 227 16.63 30.02 4.30
C ASP A 227 16.67 28.99 3.17
N ARG A 228 16.01 29.30 2.05
CA ARG A 228 15.88 28.35 0.94
C ARG A 228 17.15 28.17 0.11
N GLU A 229 18.09 29.11 0.23
CA GLU A 229 19.36 29.05 -0.50
C GLU A 229 20.36 28.16 0.24
N ASN A 230 20.19 28.03 1.56
CA ASN A 230 21.01 27.17 2.40
C ASN A 230 20.44 25.74 2.49
N LEU A 231 20.83 24.90 1.54
CA LEU A 231 20.50 23.47 1.50
C LEU A 231 21.32 22.67 2.52
N VAL A 232 20.66 22.06 3.49
CA VAL A 232 21.25 21.20 4.53
C VAL A 232 21.44 19.77 4.03
N ALA A 233 20.45 19.23 3.31
CA ALA A 233 20.49 17.88 2.74
C ALA A 233 19.50 17.74 1.58
N SER A 234 19.78 16.85 0.63
CA SER A 234 18.81 16.42 -0.38
C SER A 234 18.56 14.92 -0.24
N ILE A 235 17.31 14.54 0.05
CA ILE A 235 16.93 13.16 0.37
C ILE A 235 16.07 12.60 -0.75
N ALA A 236 16.58 11.62 -1.49
CA ALA A 236 15.84 10.91 -2.53
C ALA A 236 14.86 9.87 -1.94
N PHE A 237 14.00 9.30 -2.79
CA PHE A 237 13.27 8.08 -2.39
C PHE A 237 14.28 6.95 -2.13
N PRO A 238 14.06 6.10 -1.13
CA PRO A 238 14.92 4.94 -0.91
C PRO A 238 14.86 4.03 -2.14
N THR A 239 16.01 3.64 -2.69
CA THR A 239 16.09 2.67 -3.80
C THR A 239 15.59 1.29 -3.41
N GLN A 240 15.61 0.97 -2.11
CA GLN A 240 14.94 -0.19 -1.53
C GLN A 240 14.27 0.24 -0.23
N ILE A 241 12.95 0.34 -0.24
CA ILE A 241 12.20 0.52 1.00
C ILE A 241 12.15 -0.85 1.67
N ARG A 242 12.93 -1.03 2.73
CA ARG A 242 12.83 -2.23 3.58
C ARG A 242 11.49 -2.23 4.28
N VAL A 243 10.52 -2.85 3.63
CA VAL A 243 9.23 -3.16 4.20
C VAL A 243 9.42 -4.35 5.15
N ASN A 244 8.95 -4.24 6.39
CA ASN A 244 8.84 -5.39 7.28
C ASN A 244 7.73 -6.32 6.76
N VAL A 245 8.08 -7.22 5.84
CA VAL A 245 7.16 -8.25 5.35
C VAL A 245 6.95 -9.29 6.45
N CYS A 246 5.75 -9.84 6.55
CA CYS A 246 5.49 -10.91 7.51
C CYS A 246 6.34 -12.15 7.20
N ASN A 247 7.08 -12.63 8.20
CA ASN A 247 7.96 -13.81 8.06
C ASN A 247 7.27 -15.12 8.46
N ARG A 248 5.98 -15.10 8.76
CA ARG A 248 5.21 -16.27 9.19
C ARG A 248 4.13 -16.59 8.19
N VAL A 249 4.00 -17.88 7.88
CA VAL A 249 3.03 -18.38 6.93
C VAL A 249 2.22 -19.49 7.56
N ASN A 250 0.91 -19.44 7.40
CA ASN A 250 -0.01 -20.50 7.78
C ASN A 250 -0.50 -21.21 6.51
N LEU A 251 -0.28 -22.53 6.41
CA LEU A 251 -0.63 -23.32 5.24
C LEU A 251 -2.04 -23.89 5.39
N ASP A 252 -2.96 -23.47 4.51
CA ASP A 252 -4.26 -24.11 4.37
C ASP A 252 -4.12 -25.50 3.72
N ILE A 253 -5.13 -26.35 3.92
CA ILE A 253 -5.25 -27.67 3.28
C ILE A 253 -5.09 -27.55 1.77
N THR A 254 -5.71 -26.55 1.17
CA THR A 254 -5.65 -26.33 -0.28
C THR A 254 -4.22 -26.02 -0.76
N THR A 255 -3.42 -25.34 0.05
CA THR A 255 -2.00 -25.08 -0.22
C THR A 255 -1.17 -26.34 -0.04
N LEU A 256 -1.38 -27.09 1.04
CA LEU A 256 -0.70 -28.37 1.27
C LEU A 256 -0.91 -29.32 0.10
N ILE A 257 -2.16 -29.46 -0.37
CA ILE A 257 -2.52 -30.28 -1.54
C ILE A 257 -1.84 -29.75 -2.81
N THR A 258 -1.95 -28.45 -3.08
CA THR A 258 -1.41 -27.85 -4.30
C THR A 258 0.11 -27.98 -4.36
N TYR A 259 0.80 -27.78 -3.24
CA TYR A 259 2.25 -27.86 -3.16
C TYR A 259 2.78 -29.25 -3.49
N VAL A 260 2.05 -30.31 -3.13
CA VAL A 260 2.49 -31.70 -3.35
C VAL A 260 1.90 -32.35 -4.60
N SER A 261 0.87 -31.73 -5.21
CA SER A 261 0.13 -32.26 -6.36
C SER A 261 1.04 -32.66 -7.53
N ALA A 262 0.85 -33.86 -8.08
CA ALA A 262 1.59 -34.32 -9.25
C ALA A 262 1.44 -33.40 -10.47
N LEU A 263 0.34 -32.62 -10.58
CA LEU A 263 0.18 -31.62 -11.63
C LEU A 263 1.38 -30.67 -11.71
N SER A 264 1.90 -30.23 -10.57
CA SER A 264 3.05 -29.32 -10.48
C SER A 264 4.41 -30.00 -10.67
N TYR A 265 4.44 -31.33 -10.75
CA TYR A 265 5.65 -32.15 -10.94
C TYR A 265 5.62 -32.94 -12.25
N GLY A 266 4.94 -32.41 -13.27
CA GLY A 266 4.90 -33.00 -14.62
C GLY A 266 3.61 -33.74 -14.95
N GLY A 267 2.78 -34.05 -13.96
CA GLY A 267 1.44 -34.64 -14.14
C GLY A 267 0.46 -33.71 -14.89
N CYS A 268 0.81 -32.44 -15.12
CA CYS A 268 0.04 -31.56 -15.98
C CYS A 268 0.08 -31.94 -17.46
N HIS A 269 0.81 -32.97 -17.87
CA HIS A 269 0.83 -33.49 -19.25
C HIS A 269 -0.09 -34.69 -19.47
N PHE A 270 -1.15 -34.83 -18.66
CA PHE A 270 -2.22 -35.81 -18.87
C PHE A 270 -3.56 -35.14 -19.13
N ILE A 271 -4.42 -35.85 -19.88
CA ILE A 271 -5.85 -35.58 -19.99
C ILE A 271 -6.56 -36.58 -19.09
N PHE A 272 -7.22 -36.07 -18.05
CA PHE A 272 -7.96 -36.87 -17.08
C PHE A 272 -9.41 -37.05 -17.50
N LYS A 273 -10.06 -38.10 -17.00
CA LYS A 273 -11.50 -38.36 -17.23
C LYS A 273 -12.36 -37.23 -16.65
N GLU A 274 -11.96 -36.72 -15.49
CA GLU A 274 -12.62 -35.60 -14.84
C GLU A 274 -12.21 -34.28 -15.49
N LYS A 275 -13.18 -33.58 -16.07
CA LYS A 275 -12.98 -32.30 -16.75
C LYS A 275 -12.21 -31.28 -15.89
N VAL A 276 -12.54 -31.19 -14.60
CA VAL A 276 -11.91 -30.25 -13.66
C VAL A 276 -10.41 -30.51 -13.50
N LEU A 277 -9.97 -31.77 -13.53
CA LEU A 277 -8.55 -32.11 -13.43
C LEU A 277 -7.80 -31.74 -14.71
N THR A 278 -8.42 -31.98 -15.87
CA THR A 278 -7.89 -31.56 -17.18
C THR A 278 -7.79 -30.03 -17.28
N GLU A 279 -8.77 -29.30 -16.75
CA GLU A 279 -8.74 -27.84 -16.68
C GLU A 279 -7.60 -27.35 -15.78
N GLN A 280 -7.38 -27.95 -14.60
CA GLN A 280 -6.26 -27.60 -13.72
C GLN A 280 -4.90 -27.96 -14.33
N ALA A 281 -4.78 -29.08 -15.04
CA ALA A 281 -3.58 -29.42 -15.78
C ALA A 281 -3.29 -28.38 -16.88
N ALA A 282 -4.31 -27.94 -17.61
CA ALA A 282 -4.16 -26.87 -18.60
C ALA A 282 -3.74 -25.53 -17.97
N GLN A 283 -4.28 -25.20 -16.80
CA GLN A 283 -3.85 -24.03 -16.03
C GLN A 283 -2.38 -24.13 -15.63
N GLU A 284 -1.93 -25.29 -15.11
CA GLU A 284 -0.53 -25.48 -14.70
C GLU A 284 0.46 -25.36 -15.86
N ARG A 285 0.06 -25.79 -17.06
CA ARG A 285 0.87 -25.59 -18.27
C ARG A 285 0.97 -24.13 -18.71
N ARG A 286 -0.04 -23.30 -18.42
CA ARG A 286 -0.06 -21.87 -18.73
C ARG A 286 0.69 -21.05 -17.68
N GLU A 287 0.46 -21.38 -16.41
CA GLU A 287 0.99 -20.68 -15.25
C GLU A 287 1.31 -21.70 -14.15
N ARG A 288 2.61 -21.91 -13.94
CA ARG A 288 3.10 -22.84 -12.92
C ARG A 288 2.91 -22.25 -11.54
N VAL A 289 2.21 -22.98 -10.67
CA VAL A 289 1.93 -22.50 -9.31
C VAL A 289 3.12 -22.73 -8.36
N LEU A 290 3.87 -23.83 -8.51
CA LEU A 290 4.91 -24.22 -7.55
C LEU A 290 6.01 -23.16 -7.36
N PRO A 291 6.58 -22.53 -8.41
CA PRO A 291 7.56 -21.46 -8.22
C PRO A 291 7.01 -20.28 -7.39
N GLN A 292 5.74 -19.92 -7.59
CA GLN A 292 5.09 -18.84 -6.83
C GLN A 292 4.95 -19.20 -5.35
N LEU A 293 4.60 -20.45 -5.04
CA LEU A 293 4.52 -20.92 -3.66
C LEU A 293 5.91 -20.92 -3.01
N GLN A 294 6.93 -21.39 -3.73
CA GLN A 294 8.30 -21.47 -3.24
C GLN A 294 8.89 -20.08 -2.97
N GLU A 295 8.74 -19.15 -3.90
CA GLU A 295 9.15 -17.75 -3.76
C GLU A 295 8.49 -17.10 -2.54
N PHE A 296 7.17 -17.30 -2.36
CA PHE A 296 6.47 -16.74 -1.21
C PHE A 296 6.91 -17.38 0.12
N MET A 297 7.20 -18.68 0.14
CA MET A 297 7.61 -19.40 1.35
C MET A 297 9.09 -19.24 1.71
N GLU A 298 9.91 -18.70 0.81
CA GLU A 298 11.36 -18.61 0.98
C GLU A 298 11.74 -17.75 2.21
N GLY A 299 12.59 -18.30 3.08
CA GLY A 299 13.04 -17.64 4.30
C GLY A 299 11.99 -17.45 5.39
N LYS A 300 10.77 -17.99 5.24
CA LYS A 300 9.67 -17.83 6.20
C LYS A 300 9.49 -19.04 7.12
N GLU A 301 8.97 -18.77 8.31
CA GLU A 301 8.50 -19.79 9.25
C GLU A 301 7.16 -20.37 8.77
N LEU A 302 7.09 -21.69 8.62
CA LEU A 302 5.91 -22.38 8.10
C LEU A 302 5.11 -23.02 9.23
N PHE A 303 3.83 -22.70 9.31
CA PHE A 303 2.88 -23.24 10.27
C PHE A 303 1.72 -23.92 9.56
N ALA A 304 1.10 -24.89 10.21
CA ALA A 304 -0.21 -25.40 9.85
C ALA A 304 -0.95 -25.81 11.12
N CYS A 305 -2.24 -25.50 11.21
CA CYS A 305 -3.02 -25.93 12.36
C CYS A 305 -3.31 -27.44 12.32
N GLN A 306 -3.54 -28.03 13.48
CA GLN A 306 -3.71 -29.48 13.64
C GLN A 306 -4.86 -30.01 12.78
N SER A 307 -5.97 -29.28 12.70
CA SER A 307 -7.09 -29.64 11.81
C SER A 307 -6.69 -29.63 10.33
N ALA A 308 -5.89 -28.65 9.88
CA ALA A 308 -5.43 -28.60 8.49
C ALA A 308 -4.57 -29.82 8.15
N VAL A 309 -3.62 -30.17 9.01
CA VAL A 309 -2.72 -31.32 8.78
C VAL A 309 -3.49 -32.63 8.79
N ARG A 310 -4.42 -32.82 9.73
CA ARG A 310 -5.25 -34.02 9.83
C ARG A 310 -6.11 -34.22 8.59
N ASP A 311 -6.79 -33.17 8.14
CA ASP A 311 -7.64 -33.23 6.95
C ASP A 311 -6.82 -33.44 5.68
N PHE A 312 -5.66 -32.77 5.56
CA PHE A 312 -4.71 -32.99 4.47
C PHE A 312 -4.25 -34.45 4.41
N GLN A 313 -3.84 -35.02 5.55
CA GLN A 313 -3.43 -36.44 5.64
C GLN A 313 -4.57 -37.39 5.25
N SER A 314 -5.80 -37.14 5.71
CA SER A 314 -6.96 -37.94 5.33
C SER A 314 -7.21 -37.94 3.81
N ILE A 315 -7.11 -36.77 3.17
CA ILE A 315 -7.25 -36.62 1.71
C ILE A 315 -6.10 -37.34 0.99
N LEU A 316 -4.87 -37.15 1.46
CA LEU A 316 -3.67 -37.74 0.88
C LEU A 316 -3.68 -39.27 0.96
N GLU A 317 -4.16 -39.85 2.07
CA GLU A 317 -4.28 -41.31 2.17
C GLU A 317 -5.33 -41.89 1.24
N THR A 318 -6.41 -41.14 1.01
CA THR A 318 -7.52 -41.59 0.16
C THR A 318 -7.21 -41.44 -1.33
N LEU A 319 -6.52 -40.38 -1.73
CA LEU A 319 -6.36 -39.99 -3.14
C LEU A 319 -4.91 -39.94 -3.63
N GLY A 320 -3.94 -39.73 -2.75
CA GLY A 320 -2.56 -39.44 -3.11
C GLY A 320 -1.80 -40.66 -3.64
N GLY A 321 -1.00 -40.44 -4.69
CA GLY A 321 -0.05 -41.45 -5.17
C GLY A 321 1.27 -41.46 -4.39
N PRO A 322 2.18 -42.43 -4.69
CA PRO A 322 3.45 -42.57 -3.98
C PRO A 322 4.32 -41.31 -3.97
N GLY A 323 4.46 -40.61 -5.09
CA GLY A 323 5.25 -39.39 -5.18
C GLY A 323 4.62 -38.21 -4.43
N GLU A 324 3.29 -38.05 -4.49
CA GLU A 324 2.55 -37.07 -3.71
C GLU A 324 2.72 -37.31 -2.20
N LYS A 325 2.72 -38.58 -1.77
CA LYS A 325 2.97 -38.96 -0.36
C LYS A 325 4.41 -38.67 0.07
N GLU A 326 5.40 -38.97 -0.77
CA GLU A 326 6.81 -38.65 -0.50
C GLU A 326 7.02 -37.13 -0.36
N ARG A 327 6.48 -36.35 -1.30
CA ARG A 327 6.56 -34.87 -1.24
C ARG A 327 5.84 -34.31 -0.01
N ALA A 328 4.72 -34.90 0.38
CA ALA A 328 4.02 -34.51 1.60
C ALA A 328 4.84 -34.76 2.87
N ALA A 329 5.54 -35.89 2.96
CA ALA A 329 6.44 -36.17 4.09
C ALA A 329 7.57 -35.13 4.18
N LEU A 330 8.17 -34.77 3.05
CA LEU A 330 9.21 -33.72 2.97
C LEU A 330 8.66 -32.34 3.38
N LEU A 331 7.46 -31.99 2.92
CA LEU A 331 6.82 -30.72 3.28
C LEU A 331 6.50 -30.66 4.78
N LEU A 332 5.85 -31.69 5.32
CA LEU A 332 5.45 -31.74 6.73
C LEU A 332 6.66 -31.73 7.68
N GLY A 333 7.81 -32.28 7.28
CA GLY A 333 9.06 -32.18 8.04
C GLY A 333 9.57 -30.74 8.21
N ARG A 334 9.11 -29.79 7.40
CA ARG A 334 9.46 -28.36 7.47
C ARG A 334 8.39 -27.50 8.17
N VAL A 335 7.22 -28.06 8.43
CA VAL A 335 6.05 -27.31 8.94
C VAL A 335 5.92 -27.50 10.44
N THR A 336 5.80 -26.40 11.16
CA THR A 336 5.48 -26.41 12.58
C THR A 336 3.96 -26.59 12.75
N VAL A 337 3.56 -27.78 13.20
CA VAL A 337 2.14 -28.06 13.47
C VAL A 337 1.73 -27.48 14.81
N VAL A 338 0.68 -26.67 14.83
CA VAL A 338 0.19 -25.98 16.03
C VAL A 338 -1.24 -26.42 16.39
N PRO A 339 -1.67 -26.30 17.66
CA PRO A 339 -3.06 -26.49 18.03
C PRO A 339 -3.98 -25.49 17.33
N ASP A 340 -5.24 -25.85 17.14
CA ASP A 340 -6.25 -24.93 16.60
C ASP A 340 -6.55 -23.84 17.65
N GLN A 341 -6.16 -22.61 17.38
CA GLN A 341 -6.34 -21.46 18.26
C GLN A 341 -6.85 -20.26 17.46
N PRO A 342 -8.12 -20.30 17.01
CA PRO A 342 -8.68 -19.24 16.18
C PRO A 342 -8.77 -17.89 16.92
N SER A 343 -8.46 -16.80 16.22
CA SER A 343 -8.57 -15.45 16.77
C SER A 343 -10.02 -15.07 17.10
N GLY A 344 -10.20 -14.15 18.05
CA GLY A 344 -11.54 -13.70 18.47
C GLY A 344 -12.37 -13.12 17.33
N ARG A 345 -11.75 -12.38 16.39
CA ARG A 345 -12.43 -11.85 15.21
C ARG A 345 -12.85 -12.93 14.21
N ALA A 346 -12.10 -14.03 14.11
CA ALA A 346 -12.50 -15.17 13.30
C ALA A 346 -13.71 -15.88 13.93
N LEU A 347 -13.68 -16.09 15.26
CA LEU A 347 -14.78 -16.71 16.00
C LEU A 347 -16.09 -15.90 15.96
N GLY A 348 -16.00 -14.57 15.78
CA GLY A 348 -17.16 -13.69 15.62
C GLY A 348 -17.85 -13.75 14.25
N LEU A 349 -17.31 -14.48 13.28
CA LEU A 349 -17.94 -14.62 11.95
C LEU A 349 -19.22 -15.45 12.02
N VAL A 350 -20.26 -14.97 11.34
CA VAL A 350 -21.54 -15.68 11.19
C VAL A 350 -21.38 -16.82 10.19
N ALA A 351 -21.72 -18.02 10.62
CA ALA A 351 -21.65 -19.23 9.81
C ALA A 351 -22.46 -19.12 8.52
N SER A 352 -21.94 -19.68 7.43
CA SER A 352 -22.61 -19.76 6.13
C SER A 352 -22.07 -20.94 5.33
N SER A 353 -22.63 -21.21 4.14
CA SER A 353 -22.10 -22.25 3.25
C SER A 353 -20.63 -22.02 2.84
N LYS A 354 -20.14 -20.78 2.93
CA LYS A 354 -18.74 -20.41 2.64
C LYS A 354 -17.88 -20.19 3.89
N ILE A 355 -18.49 -20.09 5.08
CA ILE A 355 -17.83 -19.91 6.37
C ILE A 355 -18.16 -21.13 7.23
N ASN A 356 -17.32 -22.16 7.10
CA ASN A 356 -17.44 -23.41 7.85
C ASN A 356 -16.41 -23.47 9.00
N SER A 357 -16.65 -24.36 9.96
CA SER A 357 -15.82 -24.53 11.17
C SER A 357 -14.35 -24.83 10.85
N ARG A 358 -14.08 -25.61 9.80
CA ARG A 358 -12.72 -25.94 9.34
C ARG A 358 -11.99 -24.69 8.85
N SER A 359 -12.57 -23.93 7.94
CA SER A 359 -11.98 -22.68 7.46
C SER A 359 -11.81 -21.68 8.59
N LEU A 360 -12.74 -21.62 9.55
CA LEU A 360 -12.58 -20.78 10.73
C LEU A 360 -11.36 -21.16 11.58
N ALA A 361 -11.16 -22.46 11.84
CA ALA A 361 -9.98 -22.93 12.56
C ALA A 361 -8.68 -22.56 11.84
N ILE A 362 -8.60 -22.79 10.53
CA ILE A 362 -7.39 -22.55 9.73
C ILE A 362 -7.07 -21.06 9.65
N PHE A 363 -8.00 -20.26 9.14
CA PHE A 363 -7.77 -18.83 8.94
C PHE A 363 -7.68 -18.10 10.28
N GLY A 364 -8.49 -18.49 11.26
CA GLY A 364 -8.43 -17.92 12.61
C GLY A 364 -7.10 -18.22 13.30
N THR A 365 -6.56 -19.44 13.16
CA THR A 365 -5.28 -19.79 13.80
C THR A 365 -4.13 -19.06 13.13
N GLY A 366 -4.11 -18.98 11.79
CA GLY A 366 -3.14 -18.15 11.06
C GLY A 366 -3.21 -16.69 11.51
N ASP A 367 -4.42 -16.19 11.72
CA ASP A 367 -4.65 -14.84 12.21
C ASP A 367 -4.13 -14.58 13.63
N ALA A 368 -4.39 -15.50 14.56
CA ALA A 368 -3.87 -15.43 15.93
C ALA A 368 -2.33 -15.46 15.98
N LEU A 369 -1.71 -16.23 15.08
CA LEU A 369 -0.26 -16.32 14.93
C LEU A 369 0.37 -15.10 14.24
N ARG A 370 -0.45 -14.19 13.69
CA ARG A 370 -0.02 -13.13 12.77
C ARG A 370 0.75 -13.69 11.56
N ALA A 371 0.28 -14.82 11.04
CA ALA A 371 0.85 -15.52 9.90
C ALA A 371 -0.04 -15.35 8.67
N VAL A 372 0.57 -15.00 7.53
CA VAL A 372 -0.19 -14.89 6.27
C VAL A 372 -0.70 -16.27 5.87
N THR A 373 -2.01 -16.40 5.71
CA THR A 373 -2.60 -17.70 5.35
C THR A 373 -2.51 -17.90 3.83
N MET A 374 -1.72 -18.89 3.40
CA MET A 374 -1.72 -19.33 2.01
C MET A 374 -2.96 -20.20 1.77
N THR A 375 -3.69 -19.95 0.68
CA THR A 375 -4.94 -20.68 0.38
C THR A 375 -5.35 -20.56 -1.08
N ALA A 376 -6.13 -21.54 -1.58
CA ALA A 376 -6.93 -21.41 -2.79
C ALA A 376 -8.42 -21.15 -2.50
N ASN A 377 -8.83 -21.04 -1.23
CA ASN A 377 -10.21 -20.83 -0.81
C ASN A 377 -10.61 -19.34 -0.85
N SER A 378 -10.66 -18.78 -2.05
CA SER A 378 -11.12 -17.41 -2.29
C SER A 378 -12.60 -17.18 -1.90
N GLY A 379 -13.39 -18.25 -1.74
CA GLY A 379 -14.77 -18.20 -1.28
C GLY A 379 -14.87 -17.76 0.18
N PHE A 380 -14.09 -18.39 1.07
CA PHE A 380 -14.02 -18.02 2.48
C PHE A 380 -13.51 -16.59 2.66
N VAL A 381 -12.40 -16.24 2.00
CA VAL A 381 -11.78 -14.91 2.09
C VAL A 381 -12.79 -13.80 1.78
N ARG A 382 -13.54 -13.93 0.68
CA ARG A 382 -14.56 -12.95 0.30
C ARG A 382 -15.75 -12.93 1.27
N ALA A 383 -16.20 -14.10 1.73
CA ALA A 383 -17.31 -14.18 2.67
C ALA A 383 -16.98 -13.52 4.02
N ALA A 384 -15.78 -13.74 4.55
CA ALA A 384 -15.30 -13.09 5.77
C ALA A 384 -15.15 -11.57 5.60
N ALA A 385 -14.60 -11.12 4.47
CA ALA A 385 -14.45 -9.70 4.17
C ALA A 385 -15.80 -8.97 4.10
N ASN A 386 -16.84 -9.62 3.55
CA ASN A 386 -18.20 -9.10 3.52
C ASN A 386 -18.84 -8.95 4.91
N GLN A 387 -18.32 -9.68 5.91
CA GLN A 387 -18.72 -9.54 7.32
C GLN A 387 -17.79 -8.59 8.11
N GLY A 388 -16.91 -7.85 7.42
CA GLY A 388 -16.01 -6.88 8.03
C GLY A 388 -14.67 -7.46 8.51
N VAL A 389 -14.40 -8.75 8.32
CA VAL A 389 -13.13 -9.37 8.74
C VAL A 389 -12.24 -9.64 7.53
N LYS A 390 -11.20 -8.82 7.37
CA LYS A 390 -10.16 -9.01 6.34
C LYS A 390 -8.99 -9.80 6.92
N PHE A 391 -8.75 -11.01 6.43
CA PHE A 391 -7.57 -11.81 6.76
C PHE A 391 -6.39 -11.47 5.84
N SER A 392 -5.17 -11.54 6.37
CA SER A 392 -3.96 -11.47 5.56
C SER A 392 -3.75 -12.80 4.86
N VAL A 393 -3.86 -12.81 3.53
CA VAL A 393 -3.86 -14.05 2.75
C VAL A 393 -2.99 -13.95 1.51
N PHE A 394 -2.34 -15.06 1.17
CA PHE A 394 -1.72 -15.28 -0.13
C PHE A 394 -2.59 -16.26 -0.92
N VAL A 395 -3.29 -15.76 -1.93
CA VAL A 395 -4.22 -16.57 -2.73
C VAL A 395 -3.51 -17.15 -3.94
N HIS A 396 -3.53 -18.47 -4.09
CA HIS A 396 -2.96 -19.17 -5.24
C HIS A 396 -4.04 -19.97 -6.00
N GLN A 397 -3.71 -20.40 -7.22
CA GLN A 397 -4.58 -21.30 -7.99
C GLN A 397 -4.48 -22.73 -7.42
N PRO A 398 -5.61 -23.47 -7.32
CA PRO A 398 -5.59 -24.82 -6.77
C PRO A 398 -5.04 -25.84 -7.79
N ARG A 399 -4.34 -26.86 -7.28
CA ARG A 399 -4.00 -28.10 -8.00
C ARG A 399 -4.39 -29.30 -7.17
N ALA A 400 -5.21 -30.19 -7.73
CA ALA A 400 -5.67 -31.40 -7.06
C ALA A 400 -4.61 -32.50 -7.09
N LEU A 401 -4.72 -33.47 -6.17
CA LEU A 401 -3.94 -34.70 -6.26
C LEU A 401 -4.39 -35.52 -7.47
N THR A 402 -3.44 -35.94 -8.31
CA THR A 402 -3.75 -36.60 -9.58
C THR A 402 -2.99 -37.88 -9.84
N GLU A 403 -1.92 -38.16 -9.10
CA GLU A 403 -0.99 -39.25 -9.42
C GLU A 403 -1.69 -40.61 -9.55
N SER A 404 -2.58 -40.95 -8.60
CA SER A 404 -3.36 -42.19 -8.61
C SER A 404 -4.29 -42.33 -9.82
N LYS A 405 -4.60 -41.24 -10.53
CA LYS A 405 -5.46 -41.21 -11.73
C LYS A 405 -4.67 -41.20 -13.04
N GLU A 406 -3.36 -41.03 -13.00
CA GLU A 406 -2.52 -40.97 -14.21
C GLU A 406 -2.53 -42.30 -14.97
N ALA A 407 -2.63 -43.43 -14.28
CA ALA A 407 -2.68 -44.77 -14.89
C ALA A 407 -3.89 -44.97 -15.84
N VAL A 408 -4.98 -44.23 -15.63
CA VAL A 408 -6.19 -44.28 -16.46
C VAL A 408 -6.40 -43.01 -17.29
N ALA A 409 -5.43 -42.10 -17.26
CA ALA A 409 -5.43 -40.84 -18.01
C ALA A 409 -4.76 -41.02 -19.38
N THR A 410 -5.03 -40.10 -20.31
CA THR A 410 -4.40 -40.11 -21.64
C THR A 410 -3.20 -39.17 -21.66
N PRO A 411 -1.98 -39.64 -21.99
CA PRO A 411 -0.83 -38.76 -22.11
C PRO A 411 -1.02 -37.70 -23.20
N LEU A 412 -0.71 -36.45 -22.87
CA LEU A 412 -0.65 -35.36 -23.84
C LEU A 412 0.76 -35.29 -24.45
N PRO A 413 0.90 -35.23 -25.79
CA PRO A 413 2.20 -35.06 -26.43
C PRO A 413 2.92 -33.79 -25.93
N LYS A 414 4.21 -33.91 -25.60
CA LYS A 414 5.05 -32.78 -25.12
C LYS A 414 5.18 -31.63 -26.14
N SER A 415 4.78 -31.84 -27.40
CA SER A 415 4.81 -30.87 -28.50
C SER A 415 3.57 -29.98 -28.60
N CYS A 416 2.56 -30.13 -27.73
CA CYS A 416 1.35 -29.32 -27.82
C CYS A 416 1.57 -27.92 -27.22
N PRO A 417 1.36 -26.83 -27.97
CA PRO A 417 1.59 -25.47 -27.47
C PRO A 417 0.65 -25.13 -26.30
N PRO A 418 1.08 -24.27 -25.36
CA PRO A 418 0.25 -23.82 -24.24
C PRO A 418 -0.91 -22.96 -24.76
N GLY A 419 -2.03 -23.59 -25.13
CA GLY A 419 -3.15 -22.84 -25.70
C GLY A 419 -4.25 -23.66 -26.37
N THR A 420 -4.01 -24.92 -26.75
CA THR A 420 -5.07 -25.81 -27.23
C THR A 420 -6.01 -26.15 -26.08
N ALA A 421 -7.09 -25.38 -25.97
CA ALA A 421 -8.29 -25.82 -25.30
C ALA A 421 -8.82 -27.03 -26.09
N LEU A 422 -8.77 -28.20 -25.48
CA LEU A 422 -9.73 -29.26 -25.77
C LEU A 422 -10.93 -29.05 -24.85
#